data_AF-A0A414RB35-F1
#
_entry.id   AF-A0A414RB35-F1
#
_cell.length_a   1.000
_cell.length_b   1.000
_cell.length_c   1.000
_cell.angle_alpha   90.00
_cell.angle_beta   90.00
_cell.angle_gamma   90.00
#
_symmetry.space_group_name_H-M   'P 1'
#
loop_
_entity.id
_entity.type
_entity.pdbx_description
1 polymer ?
#
loop_
_entity_poly.entity_id
_entity_poly.type
_entity_poly.pdbx_seq_one_letter_code
_entity_poly.pdbx_strand_id
1 'polypeptide(L)'
;MELGRTQKLEIVRMVDFGAYLGTEEEQVLLPKKQVPEGANVGDEVKVFIYRDSQDRLIATVNEPLVELDETAVLTVKEVSKNGAFLDWGLEKDLFLPYKEQTVSIKSGDKVLVGVYLDKSNRLCATMKAYKFLKCTSTYEPDDVVTGTVYNYNPEYGVFVAVDNKYHGLVQKKELTTRLEIGQQIQARVKSVRPDGKLDLSLRKKAYLQMDEDAEKIYKYIENNGGQLGYTDKAKPEVIREDFQMSKSEFKRAIGRLLKEHRIIIGESNIFLNK
;
A
#
# COMPACT_ATOMS: atom_id res chain seq x y z
N MET A 1 -21.66 23.79 -3.98
CA MET A 1 -20.47 23.40 -3.19
C MET A 1 -20.32 21.90 -3.18
N GLU A 2 -19.10 21.39 -3.02
CA GLU A 2 -18.86 19.94 -3.02
C GLU A 2 -18.57 19.41 -1.61
N LEU A 3 -19.49 18.56 -1.08
CA LEU A 3 -19.30 17.87 0.20
C LEU A 3 -18.20 16.81 0.09
N GLY A 4 -17.28 16.78 1.05
CA GLY A 4 -16.19 15.81 1.11
C GLY A 4 -15.03 16.13 0.16
N ARG A 5 -14.93 17.37 -0.31
CA ARG A 5 -13.87 17.85 -1.20
C ARG A 5 -13.25 19.13 -0.67
N THR A 6 -11.97 19.33 -0.96
CA THR A 6 -11.30 20.62 -0.76
C THR A 6 -11.52 21.53 -1.94
N GLN A 7 -11.97 22.76 -1.68
CA GLN A 7 -12.31 23.75 -2.71
C GLN A 7 -11.98 25.16 -2.21
N LYS A 8 -11.83 26.11 -3.13
CA LYS A 8 -11.69 27.53 -2.79
C LYS A 8 -13.07 28.17 -2.75
N LEU A 9 -13.37 28.92 -1.69
CA LEU A 9 -14.62 29.67 -1.54
C LEU A 9 -14.31 31.09 -1.08
N GLU A 10 -15.11 32.05 -1.56
CA GLU A 10 -15.01 33.45 -1.18
C GLU A 10 -15.74 33.73 0.14
N ILE A 11 -15.18 34.59 0.99
CA ILE A 11 -15.87 35.12 2.18
C ILE A 11 -16.93 36.11 1.74
N VAL A 12 -18.21 35.76 1.92
CA VAL A 12 -19.35 36.63 1.59
C VAL A 12 -19.87 37.43 2.79
N ARG A 13 -19.62 36.95 4.01
CA ARG A 13 -20.09 37.63 5.23
C ARG A 13 -19.28 37.23 6.46
N MET A 14 -18.89 38.22 7.26
CA MET A 14 -18.24 38.02 8.56
C MET A 14 -19.26 38.14 9.71
N VAL A 15 -19.16 37.27 10.70
CA VAL A 15 -20.01 37.25 11.90
C VAL A 15 -19.17 36.97 13.15
N ASP A 16 -19.71 37.25 14.34
CA ASP A 16 -18.94 37.14 15.59
C ASP A 16 -18.35 35.74 15.87
N PHE A 17 -18.98 34.71 15.33
CA PHE A 17 -18.65 33.30 15.51
C PHE A 17 -18.01 32.63 14.28
N GLY A 18 -17.69 33.38 13.23
CA GLY A 18 -17.03 32.83 12.04
C GLY A 18 -17.21 33.66 10.77
N ALA A 19 -17.02 33.00 9.63
CA ALA A 19 -17.22 33.58 8.31
C ALA A 19 -18.14 32.67 7.50
N TYR A 20 -19.04 33.24 6.71
CA TYR A 20 -19.78 32.51 5.69
C TYR A 20 -19.00 32.55 4.38
N LEU A 21 -18.76 31.36 3.82
CA LEU A 21 -18.06 31.16 2.57
C LEU A 21 -19.04 30.68 1.48
N GLY A 22 -18.82 31.08 0.23
CA GLY A 22 -19.60 30.59 -0.91
C GLY A 22 -20.16 31.70 -1.79
N THR A 23 -21.46 31.62 -2.06
CA THR A 23 -22.22 32.62 -2.82
C THR A 23 -23.36 33.17 -1.95
N GLU A 24 -24.17 34.10 -2.44
CA GLU A 24 -25.36 34.54 -1.71
C GLU A 24 -26.42 33.43 -1.55
N GLU A 25 -26.50 32.51 -2.51
CA GLU A 25 -27.50 31.43 -2.53
C GLU A 25 -27.05 30.17 -1.77
N GLU A 26 -25.75 29.86 -1.82
CA GLU A 26 -25.18 28.68 -1.16
C GLU A 26 -24.06 29.15 -0.22
N GLN A 27 -24.24 28.98 1.08
CA GLN A 27 -23.30 29.43 2.11
C GLN A 27 -22.95 28.30 3.09
N VAL A 28 -21.69 28.28 3.52
CA VAL A 28 -21.20 27.37 4.56
C VAL A 28 -20.43 28.15 5.61
N LEU A 29 -20.60 27.77 6.89
CA LEU A 29 -19.91 28.42 8.00
C LEU A 29 -18.47 27.89 8.13
N LEU A 30 -17.50 28.79 8.15
CA LEU A 30 -16.15 28.57 8.66
C LEU A 30 -16.09 29.09 10.11
N PRO A 31 -15.87 28.23 11.13
CA PRO A 31 -15.83 28.66 12.53
C PRO A 31 -14.74 29.70 12.81
N LYS A 32 -14.99 30.62 13.74
CA LYS A 32 -14.06 31.71 14.10
C LYS A 32 -12.61 31.26 14.32
N LYS A 33 -12.40 30.12 14.96
CA LYS A 33 -11.07 29.57 15.26
C LYS A 33 -10.26 29.20 14.01
N GLN A 34 -10.93 29.09 12.88
CA GLN A 34 -10.38 28.64 11.60
C GLN A 34 -10.35 29.74 10.54
N VAL A 35 -10.87 30.93 10.86
CA VAL A 35 -10.81 32.08 9.97
C VAL A 35 -9.36 32.59 9.93
N PRO A 36 -8.71 32.70 8.76
CA PRO A 36 -7.36 33.22 8.65
C PRO A 36 -7.23 34.63 9.23
N GLU A 37 -6.09 34.92 9.86
CA GLU A 37 -5.84 36.23 10.46
C GLU A 37 -5.82 37.32 9.39
N GLY A 38 -6.59 38.39 9.59
CA GLY A 38 -6.70 39.50 8.65
C GLY A 38 -7.61 39.26 7.44
N ALA A 39 -8.31 38.12 7.37
CA ALA A 39 -9.24 37.83 6.29
C ALA A 39 -10.46 38.79 6.29
N ASN A 40 -10.85 39.25 5.11
CA ASN A 40 -11.95 40.18 4.87
C ASN A 40 -12.99 39.58 3.91
N VAL A 41 -14.15 40.22 3.84
CA VAL A 41 -15.15 39.92 2.81
C VAL A 41 -14.54 40.15 1.42
N GLY A 42 -14.70 39.18 0.52
CA GLY A 42 -14.08 39.15 -0.80
C GLY A 42 -12.84 38.26 -0.91
N ASP A 43 -12.24 37.83 0.20
CA ASP A 43 -11.06 36.98 0.17
C ASP A 43 -11.42 35.50 -0.12
N GLU A 44 -10.60 34.82 -0.93
CA GLU A 44 -10.72 33.39 -1.18
C GLU A 44 -10.00 32.57 -0.11
N VAL A 45 -10.67 31.54 0.40
CA VAL A 45 -10.12 30.60 1.38
C VAL A 45 -10.25 29.17 0.85
N LYS A 46 -9.15 28.41 0.87
CA LYS A 46 -9.14 26.98 0.58
C LYS A 46 -9.70 26.23 1.80
N VAL A 47 -10.83 25.55 1.63
CA VAL A 47 -11.52 24.84 2.72
C VAL A 47 -12.01 23.46 2.29
N PHE A 48 -12.04 22.54 3.24
CA PHE A 48 -12.71 21.26 3.13
C PHE A 48 -14.13 21.35 3.67
N ILE A 49 -15.12 20.85 2.92
CA ILE A 49 -16.53 20.86 3.34
C ILE A 49 -16.93 19.50 3.89
N TYR A 50 -17.47 19.47 5.10
CA TYR A 50 -17.97 18.25 5.74
C TYR A 50 -19.20 18.52 6.61
N ARG A 51 -19.65 17.50 7.34
CA ARG A 51 -20.72 17.63 8.33
C ARG A 51 -20.18 17.50 9.73
N ASP A 52 -20.52 18.44 10.61
CA ASP A 52 -20.14 18.41 12.02
C ASP A 52 -20.86 17.29 12.81
N SER A 53 -20.73 17.30 14.14
CA SER A 53 -21.41 16.34 15.03
C SER A 53 -22.93 16.54 15.11
N GLN A 54 -23.44 17.70 14.68
CA GLN A 54 -24.87 18.04 14.62
C GLN A 54 -25.44 17.86 13.20
N ASP A 55 -24.69 17.21 12.31
CA ASP A 55 -25.06 16.95 10.91
C ASP A 55 -25.23 18.21 10.05
N ARG A 56 -24.65 19.35 10.48
CA ARG A 56 -24.68 20.61 9.74
C ARG A 56 -23.52 20.70 8.78
N LEU A 57 -23.75 21.26 7.60
CA LEU A 57 -22.69 21.55 6.63
C LEU A 57 -21.76 22.63 7.21
N ILE A 58 -20.47 22.33 7.23
CA ILE A 58 -19.45 23.21 7.82
C ILE A 58 -18.17 23.15 6.99
N ALA A 59 -17.42 24.26 6.99
CA ALA A 59 -16.13 24.37 6.35
C ALA A 59 -15.01 24.29 7.37
N THR A 60 -13.87 23.75 6.95
CA THR A 60 -12.64 23.74 7.75
C THR A 60 -11.43 24.05 6.88
N VAL A 61 -10.45 24.78 7.44
CA VAL A 61 -9.13 24.98 6.81
C VAL A 61 -8.18 23.82 7.08
N ASN A 62 -8.55 22.91 7.98
CA ASN A 62 -7.75 21.72 8.26
C ASN A 62 -7.87 20.74 7.09
N GLU A 63 -6.73 20.20 6.66
CA GLU A 63 -6.71 19.21 5.60
C GLU A 63 -7.06 17.83 6.16
N PRO A 64 -8.08 17.13 5.62
CA PRO A 64 -8.40 15.77 6.04
C PRO A 64 -7.30 14.81 5.58
N LEU A 65 -7.16 13.68 6.28
CA LEU A 65 -6.24 12.61 5.86
C LEU A 65 -6.66 11.92 4.55
N VAL A 66 -7.94 12.07 4.15
CA VAL A 66 -8.51 11.48 2.93
C VAL A 66 -9.80 12.19 2.53
N GLU A 67 -9.99 12.44 1.24
CA GLU A 67 -11.21 13.04 0.69
C GLU A 67 -12.20 12.00 0.14
N LEU A 68 -13.39 12.47 -0.26
CA LEU A 68 -14.39 11.64 -0.92
C LEU A 68 -13.81 10.92 -2.14
N ASP A 69 -14.20 9.67 -2.34
CA ASP A 69 -13.73 8.78 -3.41
C ASP A 69 -12.20 8.49 -3.41
N GLU A 70 -11.50 8.87 -2.34
CA GLU A 70 -10.08 8.55 -2.16
C GLU A 70 -9.89 7.46 -1.09
N THR A 71 -8.66 6.95 -1.02
CA THR A 71 -8.24 5.93 -0.06
C THR A 71 -7.06 6.38 0.76
N ALA A 72 -7.06 6.02 2.04
CA ALA A 72 -5.94 6.22 2.94
C ALA A 72 -5.93 5.16 4.05
N VAL A 73 -4.80 5.07 4.75
CA VAL A 73 -4.68 4.28 5.97
C VAL A 73 -4.99 5.19 7.16
N LEU A 74 -6.07 4.89 7.88
CA LEU A 74 -6.48 5.66 9.06
C LEU A 74 -6.32 4.81 10.33
N THR A 75 -6.10 5.49 11.46
CA THR A 75 -5.99 4.85 12.78
C THR A 75 -7.37 4.72 13.41
N VAL A 76 -7.72 3.56 13.94
CA VAL A 76 -8.96 3.35 14.69
C VAL A 76 -8.82 4.01 16.07
N LYS A 77 -9.59 5.06 16.35
CA LYS A 77 -9.62 5.69 17.68
C LYS A 77 -10.47 4.87 18.65
N GLU A 78 -11.69 4.55 18.24
CA GLU A 78 -12.67 3.86 19.09
C GLU A 78 -13.46 2.82 18.29
N VAL A 79 -13.77 1.70 18.95
CA VAL A 79 -14.76 0.72 18.47
C VAL A 79 -16.00 0.80 19.36
N SER A 80 -17.16 0.99 18.74
CA SER A 80 -18.46 1.16 19.38
C SER A 80 -19.43 0.04 18.99
N LYS A 81 -20.64 0.05 19.56
CA LYS A 81 -21.73 -0.88 19.20
C LYS A 81 -22.20 -0.79 17.74
N ASN A 82 -21.91 0.32 17.04
CA ASN A 82 -22.42 0.55 15.68
C ASN A 82 -21.34 0.42 14.59
N GLY A 83 -20.06 0.38 14.98
CA GLY A 83 -18.91 0.38 14.08
C GLY A 83 -17.70 1.01 14.76
N ALA A 84 -16.74 1.48 13.97
CA ALA A 84 -15.54 2.13 14.47
C ALA A 84 -15.49 3.62 14.07
N PHE A 85 -14.73 4.40 14.83
CA PHE A 85 -14.42 5.80 14.54
C PHE A 85 -12.94 5.92 14.23
N LEU A 86 -12.64 6.42 13.04
CA LEU A 86 -11.29 6.52 12.49
C LEU A 86 -10.78 7.95 12.62
N ASP A 87 -9.52 8.10 12.99
CA ASP A 87 -8.86 9.40 12.96
C ASP A 87 -8.82 9.92 11.52
N TRP A 88 -9.55 11.01 11.29
CA TRP A 88 -9.67 11.61 9.97
C TRP A 88 -8.80 12.86 9.80
N GLY A 89 -8.09 13.27 10.86
CA GLY A 89 -7.36 14.54 10.90
C GLY A 89 -8.26 15.78 11.12
N LEU A 90 -9.56 15.58 11.30
CA LEU A 90 -10.54 16.64 11.57
C LEU A 90 -11.05 16.54 13.02
N GLU A 91 -11.79 17.56 13.46
CA GLU A 91 -12.45 17.56 14.79
C GLU A 91 -13.44 16.40 14.95
N LYS A 92 -13.99 15.91 13.84
CA LYS A 92 -14.89 14.76 13.79
C LYS A 92 -14.18 13.56 13.20
N ASP A 93 -14.30 12.43 13.87
CA ASP A 93 -13.81 11.15 13.38
C ASP A 93 -14.69 10.59 12.27
N LEU A 94 -14.07 9.84 11.34
CA LEU A 94 -14.75 9.23 10.22
C LEU A 94 -15.37 7.89 10.64
N PHE A 95 -16.68 7.73 10.44
CA PHE A 95 -17.40 6.54 10.87
C PHE A 95 -17.21 5.38 9.88
N LEU A 96 -16.82 4.21 10.39
CA LEU A 96 -16.68 2.94 9.67
C LEU A 96 -17.72 1.92 10.17
N PRO A 97 -18.86 1.74 9.46
CA PRO A 97 -19.90 0.79 9.84
C PRO A 97 -19.41 -0.67 9.80
N TYR A 98 -19.95 -1.54 10.66
CA TYR A 98 -19.60 -2.98 10.66
C TYR A 98 -19.81 -3.67 9.30
N LYS A 99 -20.86 -3.30 8.56
CA LYS A 99 -21.15 -3.85 7.22
C LYS A 99 -20.09 -3.52 6.17
N GLU A 100 -19.25 -2.53 6.45
CA GLU A 100 -18.18 -2.05 5.58
C GLU A 100 -16.78 -2.47 6.06
N GLN A 101 -16.70 -3.25 7.14
CA GLN A 101 -15.45 -3.86 7.62
C GLN A 101 -15.20 -5.20 6.92
N THR A 102 -13.98 -5.45 6.49
CA THR A 102 -13.58 -6.73 5.85
C THR A 102 -12.96 -7.71 6.83
N VAL A 103 -12.47 -7.21 7.97
CA VAL A 103 -11.91 -7.99 9.09
C VAL A 103 -12.32 -7.32 10.41
N SER A 104 -12.20 -8.06 11.51
CA SER A 104 -12.37 -7.49 12.85
C SER A 104 -11.20 -6.55 13.18
N ILE A 105 -11.51 -5.40 13.78
CA ILE A 105 -10.56 -4.33 14.09
C ILE A 105 -10.69 -3.92 15.56
N LYS A 106 -9.62 -3.36 16.11
CA LYS A 106 -9.52 -2.87 17.49
C LYS A 106 -9.02 -1.43 17.51
N SER A 107 -9.25 -0.72 18.62
CA SER A 107 -8.63 0.59 18.84
C SER A 107 -7.10 0.50 18.71
N GLY A 108 -6.52 1.46 18.00
CA GLY A 108 -5.10 1.52 17.66
C GLY A 108 -4.72 0.85 16.33
N ASP A 109 -5.60 0.02 15.75
CA ASP A 109 -5.32 -0.61 14.46
C ASP A 109 -5.22 0.45 13.34
N LYS A 110 -4.39 0.17 12.34
CA LYS A 110 -4.29 0.98 11.12
C LYS A 110 -4.95 0.23 9.97
N VAL A 111 -5.94 0.87 9.34
CA VAL A 111 -6.78 0.23 8.33
C VAL A 111 -6.84 1.05 7.06
N LEU A 112 -6.67 0.39 5.91
CA LEU A 112 -6.93 1.00 4.61
C LEU A 112 -8.44 1.15 4.41
N VAL A 113 -8.89 2.37 4.15
CA VAL A 113 -10.29 2.68 3.88
C VAL A 113 -10.44 3.57 2.67
N GLY A 114 -11.60 3.48 2.00
CA GLY A 114 -12.09 4.49 1.08
C GLY A 114 -13.21 5.32 1.70
N VAL A 115 -13.39 6.56 1.25
CA VAL A 115 -14.47 7.45 1.72
C VAL A 115 -15.62 7.46 0.73
N TYR A 116 -16.86 7.34 1.23
CA TYR A 116 -18.07 7.37 0.43
C TYR A 116 -19.20 8.12 1.13
N LEU A 117 -20.24 8.49 0.37
CA LEU A 117 -21.48 9.04 0.91
C LEU A 117 -22.51 7.92 1.15
N ASP A 118 -23.03 7.83 2.37
CA ASP A 118 -24.15 6.95 2.66
C ASP A 118 -25.47 7.46 2.06
N LYS A 119 -26.56 6.68 2.23
CA LYS A 119 -27.89 7.04 1.72
C LYS A 119 -28.48 8.32 2.34
N SER A 120 -27.89 8.80 3.43
CA SER A 120 -28.27 10.02 4.14
C SER A 120 -27.31 11.18 3.86
N ASN A 121 -26.46 11.07 2.83
CA ASN A 121 -25.46 12.08 2.47
C ASN A 121 -24.46 12.38 3.60
N ARG A 122 -24.05 11.35 4.35
CA ARG A 122 -22.99 11.44 5.36
C ARG A 122 -21.73 10.74 4.87
N LEU A 123 -20.58 11.37 5.11
CA LEU A 123 -19.27 10.82 4.79
C LEU A 123 -18.96 9.66 5.76
N CYS A 124 -18.69 8.49 5.19
CA CYS A 124 -18.38 7.26 5.91
C CYS A 124 -17.17 6.57 5.28
N ALA A 125 -16.47 5.76 6.07
CA ALA A 125 -15.38 4.93 5.61
C ALA A 125 -15.85 3.53 5.22
N THR A 126 -15.13 2.89 4.30
CA THR A 126 -15.29 1.46 4.00
C THR A 126 -13.94 0.79 3.79
N MET A 127 -13.74 -0.40 4.36
CA MET A 127 -12.54 -1.23 4.09
C MET A 127 -12.61 -1.91 2.71
N LYS A 128 -13.74 -1.80 2.00
CA LYS A 128 -13.91 -2.31 0.63
C LYS A 128 -13.26 -1.36 -0.39
N ALA A 129 -11.94 -1.21 -0.29
CA ALA A 129 -11.14 -0.21 -1.00
C ALA A 129 -11.13 -0.39 -2.54
N TYR A 130 -11.43 -1.58 -3.06
CA TYR A 130 -11.29 -1.92 -4.49
C TYR A 130 -11.87 -0.86 -5.45
N LYS A 131 -13.05 -0.32 -5.16
CA LYS A 131 -13.77 0.63 -6.03
C LYS A 131 -13.19 2.05 -6.03
N PHE A 132 -12.29 2.36 -5.09
CA PHE A 132 -11.66 3.67 -4.92
C PHE A 132 -10.22 3.70 -5.41
N LEU A 133 -9.63 2.53 -5.70
CA LEU A 133 -8.28 2.43 -6.21
C LEU A 133 -8.25 2.74 -7.71
N LYS A 134 -7.19 3.40 -8.13
CA LYS A 134 -6.93 3.80 -9.51
C LYS A 134 -6.18 2.69 -10.25
N CYS A 135 -6.43 2.59 -11.55
CA CYS A 135 -5.67 1.71 -12.42
C CYS A 135 -4.46 2.39 -13.05
N THR A 136 -4.51 3.70 -13.28
CA THR A 136 -3.46 4.41 -14.03
C THR A 136 -2.39 4.94 -13.09
N SER A 137 -1.33 4.17 -12.91
CA SER A 137 -0.13 4.61 -12.18
C SER A 137 1.00 5.01 -13.15
N THR A 138 2.01 5.71 -12.64
CA THR A 138 3.25 6.05 -13.38
C THR A 138 4.35 5.01 -13.22
N TYR A 139 4.08 3.90 -12.51
CA TYR A 139 5.08 2.88 -12.24
C TYR A 139 5.38 2.03 -13.47
N GLU A 140 6.64 1.65 -13.58
CA GLU A 140 7.17 0.79 -14.62
C GLU A 140 7.61 -0.57 -14.06
N PRO A 141 7.76 -1.60 -14.91
CA PRO A 141 8.37 -2.85 -14.48
C PRO A 141 9.73 -2.60 -13.80
N ASP A 142 9.98 -3.34 -12.72
CA ASP A 142 11.12 -3.25 -11.82
C ASP A 142 11.11 -2.15 -10.76
N ASP A 143 10.14 -1.24 -10.77
CA ASP A 143 10.00 -0.27 -9.68
C ASP A 143 9.73 -0.95 -8.34
N VAL A 144 10.32 -0.40 -7.27
CA VAL A 144 10.06 -0.82 -5.89
C VAL A 144 8.97 0.06 -5.32
N VAL A 145 7.90 -0.57 -4.87
CA VAL A 145 6.70 0.11 -4.38
C VAL A 145 6.35 -0.36 -2.98
N THR A 146 5.70 0.52 -2.23
CA THR A 146 5.06 0.17 -0.96
C THR A 146 3.56 0.10 -1.13
N GLY A 147 2.90 -0.79 -0.40
CA GLY A 147 1.46 -0.86 -0.43
C GLY A 147 0.85 -1.59 0.74
N THR A 148 -0.45 -1.38 0.93
CA THR A 148 -1.20 -1.98 2.03
C THR A 148 -2.06 -3.12 1.52
N VAL A 149 -1.96 -4.29 2.15
CA VAL A 149 -2.80 -5.44 1.83
C VAL A 149 -4.24 -5.15 2.24
N TYR A 150 -5.18 -5.25 1.31
CA TYR A 150 -6.60 -4.95 1.58
C TYR A 150 -7.55 -6.12 1.33
N ASN A 151 -7.11 -7.15 0.61
CA ASN A 151 -7.92 -8.32 0.36
C ASN A 151 -7.06 -9.55 0.03
N TYR A 152 -7.61 -10.74 0.24
CA TYR A 152 -7.00 -12.01 -0.13
C TYR A 152 -8.02 -12.88 -0.85
N ASN A 153 -7.61 -13.47 -1.97
CA ASN A 153 -8.38 -14.47 -2.68
C ASN A 153 -7.54 -15.76 -2.86
N PRO A 154 -8.03 -16.94 -2.43
CA PRO A 154 -7.30 -18.20 -2.51
C PRO A 154 -6.88 -18.66 -3.91
N GLU A 155 -7.56 -18.17 -4.95
CA GLU A 155 -7.30 -18.47 -6.35
C GLU A 155 -6.30 -17.48 -6.96
N TYR A 156 -6.50 -16.17 -6.74
CA TYR A 156 -5.69 -15.13 -7.37
C TYR A 156 -4.42 -14.78 -6.56
N GLY A 157 -4.54 -14.61 -5.23
CA GLY A 157 -3.46 -14.15 -4.37
C GLY A 157 -3.86 -12.98 -3.47
N VAL A 158 -2.91 -12.10 -3.19
CA VAL A 158 -3.06 -10.99 -2.25
C VAL A 158 -3.22 -9.67 -3.02
N PHE A 159 -4.29 -8.94 -2.74
CA PHE A 159 -4.53 -7.62 -3.30
C PHE A 159 -3.92 -6.54 -2.42
N VAL A 160 -3.22 -5.62 -3.07
CA VAL A 160 -2.39 -4.59 -2.44
C VAL A 160 -2.78 -3.24 -3.01
N ALA A 161 -3.01 -2.26 -2.15
CA ALA A 161 -3.18 -0.87 -2.54
C ALA A 161 -1.81 -0.20 -2.57
N VAL A 162 -1.19 -0.13 -3.74
CA VAL A 162 0.11 0.49 -3.93
C VAL A 162 -0.01 1.99 -3.70
N ASP A 163 0.85 2.55 -2.86
CA ASP A 163 0.76 3.93 -2.34
C ASP A 163 -0.60 4.28 -1.76
N ASN A 164 -1.34 3.27 -1.30
CA ASN A 164 -2.74 3.36 -0.88
C ASN A 164 -3.67 3.94 -1.97
N LYS A 165 -3.27 3.92 -3.24
CA LYS A 165 -3.96 4.59 -4.36
C LYS A 165 -4.21 3.69 -5.56
N TYR A 166 -3.29 2.76 -5.85
CA TYR A 166 -3.32 1.97 -7.08
C TYR A 166 -3.58 0.50 -6.82
N HIS A 167 -4.23 -0.15 -7.78
CA HIS A 167 -4.42 -1.59 -7.74
C HIS A 167 -3.11 -2.36 -7.96
N GLY A 168 -2.78 -3.23 -7.01
CA GLY A 168 -1.70 -4.21 -7.10
C GLY A 168 -2.16 -5.63 -6.74
N LEU A 169 -1.54 -6.64 -7.35
CA LEU A 169 -1.78 -8.05 -7.06
C LEU A 169 -0.46 -8.80 -6.90
N VAL A 170 -0.23 -9.38 -5.72
CA VAL A 170 0.79 -10.42 -5.54
C VAL A 170 0.13 -11.76 -5.80
N GLN A 171 0.46 -12.37 -6.95
CA GLN A 171 -0.12 -13.66 -7.33
C GLN A 171 0.25 -14.75 -6.33
N LYS A 172 -0.64 -15.73 -6.12
CA LYS A 172 -0.42 -16.84 -5.17
C LYS A 172 0.94 -17.53 -5.32
N LYS A 173 1.40 -17.74 -6.55
CA LYS A 173 2.70 -18.35 -6.86
C LYS A 173 3.91 -17.52 -6.42
N GLU A 174 3.73 -16.20 -6.26
CA GLU A 174 4.76 -15.26 -5.83
C GLU A 174 4.83 -15.14 -4.30
N LEU A 175 3.83 -15.64 -3.57
CA LEU A 175 3.80 -15.59 -2.11
C LEU A 175 4.83 -16.53 -1.51
N THR A 176 5.78 -15.97 -0.76
CA THR A 176 6.78 -16.68 0.03
C THR A 176 6.43 -16.72 1.52
N THR A 177 5.55 -15.82 1.94
CA THR A 177 5.06 -15.68 3.32
C THR A 177 3.56 -15.41 3.31
N ARG A 178 2.91 -15.68 4.45
CA ARG A 178 1.51 -15.31 4.67
C ARG A 178 1.45 -13.79 4.92
N LEU A 179 0.57 -13.12 4.20
CA LEU A 179 0.28 -11.69 4.39
C LEU A 179 -1.08 -11.51 5.05
N GLU A 180 -1.17 -10.51 5.93
CA GLU A 180 -2.39 -10.17 6.66
C GLU A 180 -3.03 -8.90 6.09
N ILE A 181 -4.36 -8.79 6.19
CA ILE A 181 -5.07 -7.56 5.81
C ILE A 181 -4.63 -6.43 6.75
N GLY A 182 -4.33 -5.26 6.18
CA GLY A 182 -3.77 -4.12 6.89
C GLY A 182 -2.23 -4.10 6.92
N GLN A 183 -1.57 -5.20 6.56
CA GLN A 183 -0.11 -5.25 6.52
C GLN A 183 0.44 -4.34 5.41
N GLN A 184 1.40 -3.49 5.75
CA GLN A 184 2.24 -2.80 4.76
C GLN A 184 3.35 -3.73 4.27
N ILE A 185 3.53 -3.75 2.95
CA ILE A 185 4.56 -4.55 2.30
C ILE A 185 5.34 -3.68 1.32
N GLN A 186 6.59 -4.06 1.08
CA GLN A 186 7.38 -3.60 -0.05
C GLN A 186 7.39 -4.70 -1.11
N ALA A 187 7.15 -4.34 -2.37
CA ALA A 187 7.13 -5.26 -3.49
C ALA A 187 7.74 -4.61 -4.73
N ARG A 188 8.15 -5.44 -5.69
CA ARG A 188 8.58 -4.98 -7.00
C ARG A 188 7.43 -5.07 -7.99
N VAL A 189 7.28 -4.07 -8.87
CA VAL A 189 6.38 -4.14 -10.01
C VAL A 189 6.94 -5.14 -11.01
N LYS A 190 6.22 -6.24 -11.21
CA LYS A 190 6.58 -7.29 -12.16
C LYS A 190 6.18 -6.91 -13.58
N SER A 191 4.98 -6.35 -13.71
CA SER A 191 4.42 -5.89 -14.98
C SER A 191 3.24 -4.97 -14.73
N VAL A 192 3.00 -4.06 -15.68
CA VAL A 192 1.77 -3.26 -15.77
C VAL A 192 0.83 -3.98 -16.73
N ARG A 193 -0.38 -4.31 -16.27
CA ARG A 193 -1.38 -5.02 -17.07
C ARG A 193 -2.03 -4.09 -18.10
N PRO A 194 -2.69 -4.62 -19.14
CA PRO A 194 -3.44 -3.81 -20.11
C PRO A 194 -4.55 -2.95 -19.48
N ASP A 195 -5.12 -3.39 -18.35
CA ASP A 195 -6.11 -2.61 -17.57
C ASP A 195 -5.46 -1.59 -16.61
N GLY A 196 -4.15 -1.36 -16.71
CA GLY A 196 -3.36 -0.45 -15.88
C GLY A 196 -2.91 -1.01 -14.53
N LYS A 197 -3.53 -2.09 -14.05
CA LYS A 197 -3.24 -2.66 -12.72
C LYS A 197 -1.84 -3.27 -12.64
N LEU A 198 -1.26 -3.27 -11.45
CA LEU A 198 0.09 -3.74 -11.20
C LEU A 198 0.10 -5.22 -10.79
N ASP A 199 0.88 -6.04 -11.48
CA ASP A 199 1.31 -7.34 -10.94
C ASP A 199 2.57 -7.12 -10.11
N LEU A 200 2.57 -7.62 -8.88
CA LEU A 200 3.62 -7.43 -7.90
C LEU A 200 4.34 -8.74 -7.60
N SER A 201 5.62 -8.65 -7.25
CA SER A 201 6.41 -9.78 -6.75
C SER A 201 7.13 -9.39 -5.46
N LEU A 202 7.04 -10.26 -4.46
CA LEU A 202 7.80 -10.17 -3.20
C LEU A 202 9.20 -10.78 -3.34
N ARG A 203 9.44 -11.50 -4.43
CA ARG A 203 10.74 -12.13 -4.69
C ARG A 203 11.69 -11.07 -5.22
N LYS A 204 12.93 -11.06 -4.70
CA LYS A 204 14.04 -10.34 -5.31
C LYS A 204 14.24 -10.84 -6.76
N LYS A 205 14.82 -10.02 -7.64
CA LYS A 205 15.11 -10.43 -9.04
C LYS A 205 15.78 -11.80 -9.03
N ALA A 206 15.39 -12.68 -9.96
CA ALA A 206 16.07 -13.96 -10.13
C ALA A 206 17.58 -13.77 -10.37
N TYR A 207 18.02 -12.66 -10.96
CA TYR A 207 19.44 -12.32 -11.12
C TYR A 207 20.14 -11.99 -9.78
N LEU A 208 19.49 -11.22 -8.90
CA LEU A 208 20.01 -10.92 -7.55
C LEU A 208 19.97 -12.15 -6.64
N GLN A 209 18.93 -12.97 -6.75
CA GLN A 209 18.87 -14.26 -6.06
C GLN A 209 19.91 -15.23 -6.64
N MET A 210 20.17 -15.21 -7.95
CA MET A 210 21.28 -15.94 -8.57
C MET A 210 22.64 -15.43 -8.10
N ASP A 211 22.81 -14.13 -7.86
CA ASP A 211 24.01 -13.55 -7.24
C ASP A 211 24.19 -14.04 -5.81
N GLU A 212 23.13 -13.98 -4.99
CA GLU A 212 23.14 -14.48 -3.61
C GLU A 212 23.36 -16.01 -3.56
N ASP A 213 22.72 -16.77 -4.43
CA ASP A 213 22.86 -18.24 -4.54
C ASP A 213 24.26 -18.62 -5.04
N ALA A 214 24.77 -17.92 -6.07
CA ALA A 214 26.13 -18.11 -6.57
C ALA A 214 27.16 -17.79 -5.47
N GLU A 215 26.98 -16.69 -4.75
CA GLU A 215 27.88 -16.31 -3.66
C GLU A 215 27.81 -17.29 -2.47
N LYS A 216 26.61 -17.80 -2.16
CA LYS A 216 26.42 -18.84 -1.13
C LYS A 216 27.12 -20.14 -1.51
N ILE A 217 27.02 -20.57 -2.76
CA ILE A 217 27.74 -21.73 -3.28
C ILE A 217 29.25 -21.47 -3.24
N TYR A 218 29.72 -20.32 -3.72
CA TYR A 218 31.14 -19.97 -3.73
C TYR A 218 31.75 -20.01 -2.32
N LYS A 219 31.10 -19.37 -1.34
CA LYS A 219 31.54 -19.38 0.07
C LYS A 219 31.53 -20.78 0.69
N TYR A 220 30.53 -21.59 0.37
CA TYR A 220 30.51 -22.98 0.84
C TYR A 220 31.71 -23.77 0.30
N ILE A 221 32.01 -23.63 -1.00
CA ILE A 221 33.17 -24.29 -1.62
C ILE A 221 34.47 -23.78 -0.99
N GLU A 222 34.59 -22.46 -0.77
CA GLU A 222 35.74 -21.84 -0.11
C GLU A 222 35.96 -22.40 1.30
N ASN A 223 34.90 -22.47 2.12
CA ASN A 223 34.95 -23.00 3.48
C ASN A 223 35.23 -24.51 3.55
N ASN A 224 34.93 -25.26 2.49
CA ASN A 224 35.18 -26.69 2.39
C ASN A 224 36.48 -27.00 1.61
N GLY A 225 37.49 -26.13 1.72
CA GLY A 225 38.82 -26.38 1.16
C GLY A 225 38.94 -26.12 -0.34
N GLY A 226 38.00 -25.37 -0.94
CA GLY A 226 38.02 -24.98 -2.34
C GLY A 226 37.41 -26.01 -3.29
N GLN A 227 36.71 -27.03 -2.79
CA GLN A 227 36.10 -28.09 -3.59
C GLN A 227 34.69 -28.48 -3.08
N LEU A 228 33.78 -28.75 -4.02
CA LEU A 228 32.51 -29.45 -3.80
C LEU A 228 32.63 -30.88 -4.34
N GLY A 229 32.25 -31.85 -3.52
CA GLY A 229 32.33 -33.30 -3.82
C GLY A 229 31.32 -33.82 -4.84
N TYR A 230 30.55 -32.94 -5.49
CA TYR A 230 29.53 -33.30 -6.46
C TYR A 230 29.26 -32.16 -7.44
N THR A 231 28.64 -32.50 -8.58
CA THR A 231 28.24 -31.55 -9.63
C THR A 231 26.73 -31.38 -9.69
N ASP A 232 26.24 -30.65 -10.69
CA ASP A 232 24.81 -30.50 -10.99
C ASP A 232 24.09 -31.82 -11.36
N LYS A 233 24.83 -32.93 -11.44
CA LYS A 233 24.31 -34.30 -11.57
C LYS A 233 23.82 -34.89 -10.25
N ALA A 234 24.19 -34.29 -9.10
CA ALA A 234 23.77 -34.75 -7.78
C ALA A 234 22.25 -34.89 -7.65
N LYS A 235 21.83 -35.76 -6.73
CA LYS A 235 20.40 -35.94 -6.42
C LYS A 235 19.84 -34.65 -5.81
N PRO A 236 18.58 -34.26 -6.11
CA PRO A 236 17.98 -33.03 -5.58
C PRO A 236 18.04 -32.91 -4.05
N GLU A 237 17.98 -34.03 -3.33
CA GLU A 237 18.00 -34.08 -1.87
C GLU A 237 19.33 -33.58 -1.32
N VAL A 238 20.46 -33.99 -1.91
CA VAL A 238 21.82 -33.56 -1.50
C VAL A 238 21.98 -32.06 -1.66
N ILE A 239 21.56 -31.51 -2.81
CA ILE A 239 21.61 -30.06 -3.09
C ILE A 239 20.74 -29.28 -2.09
N ARG A 240 19.60 -29.85 -1.70
CA ARG A 240 18.67 -29.24 -0.77
C ARG A 240 19.21 -29.25 0.66
N GLU A 241 19.89 -30.30 1.07
CA GLU A 241 20.53 -30.41 2.38
C GLU A 241 21.65 -29.38 2.54
N ASP A 242 22.55 -29.26 1.56
CA ASP A 242 23.70 -28.36 1.66
C ASP A 242 23.34 -26.89 1.44
N PHE A 243 22.45 -26.59 0.49
CA PHE A 243 22.21 -25.22 0.03
C PHE A 243 20.79 -24.70 0.31
N GLN A 244 19.86 -25.57 0.71
CA GLN A 244 18.42 -25.26 0.77
C GLN A 244 17.88 -24.75 -0.58
N MET A 245 18.48 -25.19 -1.68
CA MET A 245 18.12 -24.82 -3.05
C MET A 245 17.45 -25.97 -3.78
N SER A 246 16.62 -25.65 -4.78
CA SER A 246 16.21 -26.62 -5.78
C SER A 246 17.34 -26.91 -6.78
N LYS A 247 17.27 -28.06 -7.45
CA LYS A 247 18.25 -28.44 -8.49
C LYS A 247 18.33 -27.44 -9.65
N SER A 248 17.24 -26.75 -9.96
CA SER A 248 17.20 -25.72 -11.01
C SER A 248 17.80 -24.39 -10.56
N GLU A 249 17.69 -24.01 -9.29
CA GLU A 249 18.39 -22.88 -8.68
C GLU A 249 19.90 -23.13 -8.67
N PHE A 250 20.31 -24.31 -8.18
CA PHE A 250 21.71 -24.73 -8.14
C PHE A 250 22.39 -24.74 -9.53
N LYS A 251 21.74 -25.32 -10.55
CA LYS A 251 22.25 -25.29 -11.94
C LYS A 251 22.45 -23.86 -12.46
N ARG A 252 21.52 -22.95 -12.14
CA ARG A 252 21.60 -21.55 -12.58
C ARG A 252 22.74 -20.81 -11.89
N ALA A 253 22.91 -21.02 -10.58
CA ALA A 253 23.98 -20.40 -9.80
C ALA A 253 25.37 -20.89 -10.23
N ILE A 254 25.57 -22.20 -10.42
CA ILE A 254 26.83 -22.76 -10.94
C ILE A 254 27.09 -22.29 -12.38
N GLY A 255 26.08 -22.30 -13.24
CA GLY A 255 26.22 -21.81 -14.62
C GLY A 255 26.65 -20.34 -14.69
N ARG A 256 26.29 -19.54 -13.68
CA ARG A 256 26.75 -18.16 -13.53
C ARG A 256 28.19 -18.07 -13.04
N LEU A 257 28.55 -18.75 -11.95
CA LEU A 257 29.93 -18.79 -11.45
C LEU A 257 30.92 -19.29 -12.52
N LEU A 258 30.49 -20.22 -13.37
CA LEU A 258 31.28 -20.70 -14.52
C LEU A 258 31.48 -19.61 -15.58
N LYS A 259 30.44 -18.83 -15.90
CA LYS A 259 30.54 -17.67 -16.82
C LYS A 259 31.41 -16.55 -16.27
N GLU A 260 31.42 -16.37 -14.95
CA GLU A 260 32.28 -15.41 -14.25
C GLU A 260 33.70 -15.94 -14.01
N HIS A 261 34.01 -17.15 -14.51
CA HIS A 261 35.30 -17.82 -14.33
C HIS A 261 35.72 -17.97 -12.86
N ARG A 262 34.77 -18.05 -11.92
CA ARG A 262 35.03 -18.22 -10.48
C ARG A 262 35.13 -19.69 -10.05
N ILE A 263 34.63 -20.62 -10.87
CA ILE A 263 34.66 -22.06 -10.61
C ILE A 263 35.01 -22.86 -11.87
N ILE A 264 35.48 -24.09 -11.67
CA ILE A 264 35.72 -25.11 -12.70
C ILE A 264 34.90 -26.35 -12.35
N ILE A 265 34.18 -26.91 -13.32
CA ILE A 265 33.40 -28.15 -13.14
C ILE A 265 34.20 -29.32 -13.73
N GLY A 266 34.65 -30.23 -12.87
CA GLY A 266 35.23 -31.52 -13.27
C GLY A 266 34.16 -32.60 -13.46
N GLU A 267 34.58 -33.85 -13.68
CA GLU A 267 33.65 -34.96 -13.94
C GLU A 267 32.67 -35.24 -12.78
N SER A 268 33.18 -35.14 -11.55
CA SER A 268 32.43 -35.44 -10.32
C SER A 268 32.55 -34.35 -9.25
N ASN A 269 33.30 -33.27 -9.49
CA ASN A 269 33.59 -32.25 -8.49
C ASN A 269 33.49 -30.83 -9.08
N ILE A 270 33.27 -29.84 -8.23
CA ILE A 270 33.38 -28.41 -8.59
C ILE A 270 34.51 -27.81 -7.77
N PHE A 271 35.40 -27.06 -8.42
CA PHE A 271 36.55 -26.41 -7.80
C PHE A 271 36.43 -24.90 -7.92
N LEU A 272 36.96 -24.16 -6.95
CA LEU A 272 37.19 -22.72 -7.16
C LEU A 272 38.28 -22.53 -8.22
N ASN A 273 38.06 -21.57 -9.11
CA ASN A 273 39.10 -21.10 -10.00
C ASN A 273 39.87 -20.01 -9.25
N LYS A 274 41.15 -20.23 -8.99
CA LYS A 274 42.04 -19.26 -8.33
C LYS A 274 42.75 -18.39 -9.36
#